data_AF-A0A4Q6GS31-F1
#
_entry.id   AF-A0A4Q6GS31-F1
#
_cell.length_a   1.000
_cell.length_b   1.000
_cell.length_c   1.000
_cell.angle_alpha   90.00
_cell.angle_beta   90.00
_cell.angle_gamma   90.00
#
_symmetry.space_group_name_H-M   'P 1'
#
loop_
_entity.id
_entity.type
_entity.pdbx_description
1 polymer ?
#
loop_
_entity_poly.entity_id
_entity_poly.type
_entity_poly.pdbx_seq_one_letter_code
_entity_poly.pdbx_strand_id
1 'polypeptide(L)'
;AHIVPPTGAKGMNLAVSDVNFLARGLEQFYRQGSSERLERYTADALKRVWRAEYFSWWMTSMLHSFEDASPFQREVQRAELENVVASRALATALAENYVGAF
;
A
#
# COMPACT_ATOMS: atom_id res chain seq x y z
N ALA A 1 -6.25 -10.06 -6.06
CA ALA A 1 -4.91 -10.18 -6.66
C ALA A 1 -4.46 -8.79 -7.10
N HIS A 2 -3.17 -8.49 -6.98
CA HIS A 2 -2.61 -7.14 -7.11
C HIS A 2 -1.17 -7.20 -7.63
N ILE A 3 -0.74 -6.12 -8.26
CA ILE A 3 0.64 -5.89 -8.71
C ILE A 3 0.98 -4.45 -8.37
N VAL A 4 2.02 -4.26 -7.55
CA VAL A 4 2.52 -2.95 -7.17
C VAL A 4 3.87 -2.67 -7.83
N PRO A 5 4.18 -1.41 -8.18
CA PRO A 5 5.54 -1.02 -8.53
C PRO A 5 6.52 -1.35 -7.39
N PRO A 6 7.75 -1.81 -7.69
CA PRO A 6 8.70 -2.26 -6.67
C PRO A 6 9.19 -1.14 -5.74
N THR A 7 8.98 0.13 -6.11
CA THR A 7 9.32 1.34 -5.35
C THR A 7 8.73 1.36 -3.93
N GLY A 8 7.49 0.88 -3.76
CA GLY A 8 6.87 0.77 -2.44
C GLY A 8 7.32 -0.46 -1.63
N ALA A 9 8.03 -1.41 -2.26
CA ALA A 9 8.42 -2.70 -1.68
C ALA A 9 7.26 -3.48 -1.02
N LYS A 10 6.04 -3.41 -1.60
CA LYS A 10 4.82 -3.96 -0.99
C LYS A 10 4.35 -5.32 -1.52
N GLY A 11 4.80 -5.76 -2.69
CA GLY A 11 4.21 -6.93 -3.38
C GLY A 11 4.19 -8.20 -2.52
N MET A 12 5.34 -8.61 -1.98
CA MET A 12 5.42 -9.79 -1.12
C MET A 12 4.67 -9.60 0.21
N ASN A 13 4.73 -8.41 0.79
CA ASN A 13 4.04 -8.09 2.05
C ASN A 13 2.52 -8.18 1.91
N LEU A 14 1.96 -7.75 0.78
CA LEU A 14 0.54 -7.91 0.48
C LEU A 14 0.16 -9.38 0.29
N ALA A 15 0.96 -10.15 -0.45
CA ALA A 15 0.71 -11.58 -0.63
C ALA A 15 0.67 -12.34 0.70
N VAL A 16 1.59 -12.03 1.62
CA VAL A 16 1.59 -12.63 2.99
C VAL A 16 0.33 -12.23 3.77
N SER A 17 -0.11 -10.97 3.67
CA SER A 17 -1.34 -10.52 4.33
C SER A 17 -2.59 -11.23 3.79
N ASP A 18 -2.69 -11.40 2.48
CA ASP A 18 -3.80 -12.10 1.83
C ASP A 18 -3.88 -13.56 2.29
N VAL A 19 -2.74 -14.25 2.34
CA VAL A 19 -2.64 -15.63 2.85
C VAL A 19 -3.12 -15.70 4.29
N ASN A 20 -2.74 -14.76 5.16
CA ASN A 20 -3.19 -14.73 6.55
C ASN A 20 -4.72 -14.54 6.67
N PHE A 21 -5.32 -13.65 5.88
CA PHE A 21 -6.79 -13.48 5.87
C PHE A 21 -7.51 -14.73 5.38
N LEU A 22 -7.02 -15.32 4.28
CA LEU A 22 -7.60 -16.53 3.71
C LEU A 22 -7.48 -17.72 4.67
N ALA A 23 -6.31 -17.91 5.29
CA ALA A 23 -6.08 -18.98 6.26
C ALA A 23 -7.07 -18.91 7.44
N ARG A 24 -7.32 -17.71 7.98
CA ARG A 24 -8.31 -17.50 9.04
C ARG A 24 -9.75 -17.75 8.59
N GLY A 25 -10.07 -17.43 7.33
CA GLY A 25 -11.37 -17.74 6.74
C GLY A 25 -11.58 -19.25 6.58
N LEU A 26 -10.57 -19.96 6.07
CA LEU A 26 -10.60 -21.42 5.93
C LEU A 26 -10.69 -22.10 7.31
N GLU A 27 -9.93 -21.63 8.29
CA GLU A 27 -9.99 -22.16 9.66
C GLU A 27 -11.41 -22.02 10.24
N GLN A 28 -12.04 -20.85 10.13
CA GLN A 28 -13.40 -20.64 10.60
C GLN A 28 -14.39 -21.58 9.90
N PHE A 29 -14.27 -21.71 8.59
CA PHE A 29 -15.17 -22.55 7.80
C PHE A 29 -15.08 -24.02 8.23
N TYR A 30 -13.87 -24.59 8.30
CA TYR A 30 -13.71 -26.00 8.63
C TYR A 30 -13.95 -26.33 10.11
N ARG A 31 -13.65 -25.41 11.04
CA ARG A 31 -13.78 -25.69 12.49
C ARG A 31 -15.12 -25.28 13.08
N GLN A 32 -15.77 -24.26 12.50
CA GLN A 32 -16.98 -23.64 13.05
C GLN A 32 -18.18 -23.72 12.09
N GLY A 33 -17.98 -24.19 10.86
CA GLY A 33 -19.04 -24.28 9.84
C GLY A 33 -19.53 -22.93 9.32
N SER A 34 -18.79 -21.84 9.55
CA SER A 34 -19.19 -20.48 9.15
C SER A 34 -18.35 -19.96 7.99
N SER A 35 -19.01 -19.44 6.96
CA SER A 35 -18.41 -18.83 5.77
C SER A 35 -18.19 -17.32 5.89
N GLU A 36 -18.57 -16.69 7.00
CA GLU A 36 -18.61 -15.22 7.14
C GLU A 36 -17.28 -14.55 6.77
N ARG A 37 -16.14 -15.06 7.27
CA ARG A 37 -14.81 -14.51 6.94
C ARG A 37 -14.40 -14.72 5.49
N LEU A 38 -14.84 -15.81 4.86
CA LEU A 38 -14.56 -16.07 3.44
C LEU A 38 -15.37 -15.13 2.56
N GLU A 39 -16.63 -14.87 2.90
CA GLU A 39 -17.48 -13.90 2.20
C GLU A 39 -16.92 -12.47 2.30
N ARG A 40 -16.36 -12.13 3.47
CA ARG A 40 -15.76 -10.81 3.72
C ARG A 40 -14.31 -10.68 3.24
N TYR A 41 -13.65 -11.78 2.88
CA TYR A 41 -12.23 -11.83 2.53
C TYR A 41 -11.83 -10.71 1.56
N THR A 42 -12.55 -10.59 0.44
CA THR A 42 -12.25 -9.60 -0.60
C THR A 42 -12.35 -8.18 -0.06
N ALA A 43 -13.42 -7.88 0.69
CA ALA A 43 -13.64 -6.55 1.24
C ALA A 43 -12.57 -6.17 2.28
N ASP A 44 -12.09 -7.13 3.07
CA ASP A 44 -11.06 -6.90 4.07
C ASP A 44 -9.65 -6.81 3.46
N ALA A 45 -9.33 -7.67 2.49
CA ALA A 45 -8.05 -7.63 1.78
C ALA A 45 -7.89 -6.34 0.96
N LEU A 46 -8.94 -5.90 0.25
CA LEU A 46 -8.89 -4.70 -0.59
C LEU A 46 -8.54 -3.42 0.19
N LYS A 47 -8.92 -3.31 1.47
CA LYS A 47 -8.54 -2.17 2.32
C LYS A 47 -7.02 -2.01 2.40
N ARG A 48 -6.29 -3.13 2.52
CA ARG A 48 -4.82 -3.10 2.63
C ARG A 48 -4.15 -2.96 1.26
N VAL A 49 -4.71 -3.60 0.24
CA VAL A 49 -4.24 -3.48 -1.15
C VAL A 49 -4.25 -2.03 -1.59
N TRP A 50 -5.38 -1.33 -1.46
CA TRP A 50 -5.48 0.07 -1.91
C TRP A 50 -4.55 1.02 -1.17
N ARG A 51 -4.24 0.76 0.10
CA ARG A 51 -3.24 1.55 0.85
C ARG A 51 -1.84 1.33 0.33
N ALA A 52 -1.48 0.09 0.04
CA ALA A 52 -0.18 -0.24 -0.53
C ALA A 52 -0.03 0.25 -1.98
N GLU A 53 -1.10 0.20 -2.77
CA GLU A 53 -1.15 0.79 -4.12
C GLU A 53 -0.95 2.29 -4.06
N TYR A 54 -1.70 2.99 -3.20
CA TYR A 54 -1.55 4.43 -2.99
C TYR A 54 -0.11 4.79 -2.61
N PHE A 55 0.47 4.09 -1.63
CA PHE A 55 1.84 4.36 -1.20
C PHE A 55 2.87 4.08 -2.30
N SER A 56 2.70 2.99 -3.05
CA SER A 56 3.62 2.62 -4.14
C SER A 56 3.53 3.62 -5.29
N TRP A 57 2.32 4.05 -5.64
CA TRP A 57 2.09 5.12 -6.61
C TRP A 57 2.71 6.44 -6.13
N TRP A 58 2.48 6.83 -4.89
CA TRP A 58 3.02 8.06 -4.30
C TRP A 58 4.55 8.10 -4.34
N MET A 59 5.21 7.04 -3.89
CA MET A 59 6.67 6.91 -3.95
C MET A 59 7.19 6.92 -5.39
N THR A 60 6.50 6.26 -6.32
CA THR A 60 6.89 6.27 -7.74
C THR A 60 6.79 7.68 -8.32
N SER A 61 5.65 8.34 -8.12
CA SER A 61 5.37 9.69 -8.59
C SER A 61 6.33 10.72 -8.02
N MET A 62 6.80 10.55 -6.79
CA MET A 62 7.75 11.46 -6.15
C MET A 62 9.20 11.23 -6.60
N LEU A 63 9.59 9.97 -6.81
CA LEU A 63 11.01 9.60 -6.97
C LEU A 63 11.44 9.30 -8.42
N HIS A 64 10.52 9.27 -9.38
CA HIS A 64 10.83 9.03 -10.79
C HIS A 64 10.57 10.27 -11.65
N SER A 65 11.43 10.49 -12.64
CA SER A 65 11.21 11.48 -13.68
C SER A 65 10.27 10.90 -14.75
N PHE A 66 9.24 11.67 -15.12
CA PHE A 66 8.33 11.32 -16.21
C PHE A 66 8.65 12.18 -17.44
N GLU A 67 8.72 11.57 -18.61
CA GLU A 67 9.15 12.23 -19.86
C GLU A 67 8.17 13.35 -20.27
N ASP A 68 6.89 13.13 -20.02
CA ASP A 68 5.76 14.02 -20.32
C ASP A 68 5.43 15.02 -19.20
N ALA A 69 6.19 15.05 -18.09
CA ALA A 69 5.95 15.98 -17.00
C ALA A 69 6.25 17.44 -17.40
N SER A 70 5.23 18.29 -17.28
CA SER A 70 5.33 19.73 -17.45
C SER A 70 6.26 20.37 -16.40
N PRO A 71 6.79 21.58 -16.66
CA PRO A 71 7.62 22.29 -15.68
C PRO A 71 6.94 22.47 -14.31
N PHE A 72 5.63 22.75 -14.30
CA PHE A 72 4.86 22.86 -13.06
C PHE A 72 4.84 21.54 -12.27
N GLN A 73 4.59 20.40 -12.94
CA GLN A 73 4.58 19.09 -12.27
C GLN A 73 5.94 18.74 -11.66
N ARG A 74 7.05 19.15 -12.29
CA ARG A 74 8.40 18.94 -11.74
C ARG A 74 8.64 19.78 -10.49
N GLU A 75 8.18 21.02 -10.46
CA GLU A 75 8.28 21.86 -9.25
C GLU A 75 7.40 21.35 -8.12
N VAL A 76 6.19 20.85 -8.42
CA VAL A 76 5.33 20.20 -7.41
C VAL A 76 6.00 18.94 -6.85
N GLN A 77 6.58 18.09 -7.70
CA GLN A 77 7.31 16.88 -7.28
C GLN A 77 8.46 17.23 -6.33
N ARG A 78 9.26 18.26 -6.68
CA ARG A 78 10.36 18.73 -5.82
C ARG A 78 9.84 19.24 -4.48
N ALA A 79 8.83 20.10 -4.50
CA ALA A 79 8.24 20.66 -3.29
C ALA A 79 7.66 19.54 -2.39
N GLU A 80 7.07 18.50 -2.97
CA GLU A 80 6.57 17.36 -2.22
C GLU A 80 7.70 16.61 -1.49
N LEU A 81 8.80 16.31 -2.20
CA LEU A 81 9.97 15.68 -1.60
C LEU A 81 10.58 16.55 -0.48
N GLU A 82 10.72 17.85 -0.72
CA GLU A 82 11.23 18.79 0.29
C GLU A 82 10.35 18.83 1.53
N ASN A 83 9.02 18.85 1.36
CA ASN A 83 8.07 18.81 2.46
C ASN A 83 8.20 17.50 3.28
N VAL A 84 8.36 16.36 2.61
CA VAL A 84 8.54 15.06 3.28
C VAL A 84 9.82 15.03 4.12
N VAL A 85 10.91 15.58 3.60
CA VAL A 85 12.20 15.60 4.29
C VAL A 85 12.24 16.64 5.42
N ALA A 86 11.59 17.79 5.24
CA ALA A 86 11.61 18.88 6.21
C ALA A 86 10.55 18.76 7.31
N SER A 87 9.43 18.06 7.06
CA SER A 87 8.33 17.94 8.01
C SER A 87 8.33 16.59 8.72
N ARG A 88 8.46 16.62 10.06
CA ARG A 88 8.35 15.41 10.89
C ARG A 88 7.04 14.65 10.68
N ALA A 89 5.93 15.36 10.48
CA ALA A 89 4.62 14.72 10.28
C ALA A 89 4.58 13.91 8.98
N LEU A 90 5.08 14.48 7.88
CA LEU A 90 5.13 13.81 6.59
C LEU A 90 6.17 12.69 6.57
N ALA A 91 7.34 12.89 7.18
CA ALA A 91 8.33 11.83 7.39
C ALA A 91 7.76 10.66 8.20
N THR A 92 6.93 10.94 9.21
CA THR A 92 6.25 9.90 10.01
C THR A 92 5.24 9.14 9.16
N ALA A 93 4.40 9.84 8.40
CA ALA A 93 3.45 9.19 7.50
C ALA A 93 4.14 8.31 6.45
N LEU A 94 5.27 8.76 5.90
CA LEU A 94 6.11 7.95 5.01
C LEU A 94 6.60 6.70 5.74
N ALA A 95 7.18 6.85 6.93
CA ALA A 95 7.74 5.74 7.70
C ALA A 95 6.68 4.70 8.06
N GLU A 96 5.51 5.11 8.53
CA GLU A 96 4.40 4.23 8.88
C GLU A 96 3.92 3.41 7.68
N ASN A 97 3.78 4.06 6.52
CA ASN A 97 3.44 3.36 5.29
C ASN A 97 4.57 2.43 4.85
N TYR A 98 5.84 2.85 4.97
CA TYR A 98 7.01 2.07 4.55
C TYR A 98 7.17 0.80 5.38
N VAL A 99 6.96 0.84 6.70
CA VAL A 99 7.00 -0.35 7.56
C VAL A 99 5.71 -1.17 7.55
N GLY A 100 4.63 -0.64 6.96
CA GLY A 100 3.35 -1.34 6.87
C GLY A 100 2.62 -1.41 8.22
N ALA A 101 2.72 -0.35 9.01
CA ALA A 101 2.10 -0.23 10.35
C ALA A 101 0.56 -0.28 10.32
N PHE A 102 -0.05 -0.14 9.15
CA PHE A 102 -1.49 -0.12 8.97
C PHE A 102 -1.99 -0.94 7.77
#